data_AF-A0A942GC45-F1
#
_entry.id   AF-A0A942GC45-F1
#
_cell.length_a   1.000
_cell.length_b   1.000
_cell.length_c   1.000
_cell.angle_alpha   90.00
_cell.angle_beta   90.00
_cell.angle_gamma   90.00
#
_symmetry.space_group_name_H-M   'P 1'
#
loop_
_entity.id
_entity.type
_entity.pdbx_description
1 polymer ?
#
loop_
_entity_poly.entity_id
_entity_poly.type
_entity_poly.pdbx_seq_one_letter_code
_entity_poly.pdbx_strand_id
1 'polypeptide(L)'
;MQPEKFNMLNEDQKFINGILDKYGYEITWLAGKLNMEYEIVRYQLRDAKNYRQDFHQRVVEILKKEGLITSNKEICDHLKNELIDFSTVLTGTVSIISKSIKEKIQDRHLSDEEKKSLKDQLRNQLNRVTDEFNDLLLTIDLR
;
A
#
# COMPACT_ATOMS: atom_id res chain seq x y z
N MET A 1 -6.88 9.78 30.39
CA MET A 1 -6.14 8.75 29.62
C MET A 1 -6.39 9.03 28.15
N GLN A 2 -5.37 9.45 27.40
CA GLN A 2 -5.49 9.54 25.95
C GLN A 2 -5.45 8.11 25.40
N PRO A 3 -6.31 7.75 24.43
CA PRO A 3 -6.24 6.44 23.80
C PRO A 3 -4.88 6.34 23.11
N GLU A 4 -4.13 5.28 23.43
CA GLU A 4 -2.95 4.89 22.66
C GLU A 4 -3.38 4.80 21.19
N LYS A 5 -2.82 5.68 20.37
CA LYS A 5 -2.95 5.54 18.92
C LYS A 5 -2.24 4.24 18.58
N PHE A 6 -3.00 3.17 18.34
CA PHE A 6 -2.48 1.98 17.69
C PHE A 6 -1.83 2.45 16.38
N ASN A 7 -0.49 2.49 16.36
CA ASN A 7 0.22 2.71 15.11
C ASN A 7 -0.06 1.46 14.27
N MET A 8 -0.88 1.64 13.23
CA MET A 8 -1.04 0.61 12.21
C MET A 8 0.33 0.39 11.56
N LEU A 9 0.81 -0.85 11.63
CA LEU A 9 1.97 -1.28 10.87
C LEU A 9 1.67 -1.11 9.39
N ASN A 10 2.66 -0.66 8.62
CA ASN A 10 2.56 -0.69 7.17
C ASN A 10 2.70 -2.13 6.64
N GLU A 11 2.36 -2.35 5.38
CA GLU A 11 2.32 -3.69 4.78
C GLU A 11 3.69 -4.37 4.79
N ASP A 12 4.78 -3.63 4.54
CA ASP A 12 6.15 -4.15 4.65
C ASP A 12 6.47 -4.67 6.07
N GLN A 13 6.10 -3.92 7.12
CA GLN A 13 6.28 -4.35 8.50
C GLN A 13 5.43 -5.58 8.80
N LYS A 14 4.19 -5.64 8.32
CA LYS A 14 3.32 -6.82 8.47
C LYS A 14 3.90 -8.04 7.76
N PHE A 15 4.44 -7.88 6.55
CA PHE A 15 5.07 -8.94 5.79
C PHE A 15 6.26 -9.55 6.55
N ILE A 16 7.18 -8.70 7.02
CA ILE A 16 8.34 -9.18 7.78
C ILE A 16 7.90 -9.85 9.09
N ASN A 17 7.03 -9.22 9.87
CA ASN A 17 6.55 -9.82 11.12
C ASN A 17 5.81 -11.14 10.86
N GLY A 18 5.01 -11.22 9.79
CA GLY A 18 4.31 -12.45 9.40
C GLY A 18 5.26 -13.59 9.05
N ILE A 19 6.39 -13.31 8.40
CA ILE A 19 7.43 -14.33 8.14
C ILE A 19 8.09 -14.75 9.46
N LEU A 20 8.48 -13.81 10.30
CA LEU A 20 9.10 -14.13 11.60
C LEU A 20 8.17 -15.00 12.45
N ASP A 21 6.89 -14.64 12.54
CA ASP A 21 5.88 -15.38 13.29
C ASP A 21 5.64 -16.78 12.69
N LYS A 22 5.52 -16.88 11.35
CA LYS A 22 5.34 -18.17 10.63
C LYS A 22 6.45 -19.17 10.93
N TYR A 23 7.68 -18.70 11.05
CA TYR A 23 8.86 -19.54 11.28
C TYR A 23 9.34 -19.55 12.74
N GLY A 24 8.66 -18.84 13.64
CA GLY A 24 8.98 -18.79 15.08
C GLY A 24 10.27 -18.05 15.43
N TYR A 25 10.68 -17.06 14.62
CA TYR A 25 11.88 -16.25 14.89
C TYR A 25 11.55 -14.99 15.68
N GLU A 26 12.37 -14.70 16.69
CA GLU A 26 12.26 -13.47 17.47
C GLU A 26 12.99 -12.30 16.80
N ILE A 27 12.60 -11.07 17.17
CA ILE A 27 13.29 -9.85 16.74
C ILE A 27 14.77 -9.86 17.13
N THR A 28 15.10 -10.47 18.28
CA THR A 28 16.50 -10.64 18.76
C THR A 28 17.35 -11.42 17.75
N TRP A 29 16.79 -12.46 17.13
CA TRP A 29 17.49 -13.22 16.10
C TRP A 29 17.79 -12.35 14.87
N LEU A 30 16.79 -11.60 14.41
CA LEU A 30 16.95 -10.72 13.25
C LEU A 30 17.95 -9.59 13.53
N ALA A 31 17.94 -9.02 14.74
CA ALA A 31 18.92 -8.03 15.17
C ALA A 31 20.36 -8.57 15.14
N GLY A 32 20.55 -9.81 15.59
CA GLY A 32 21.84 -10.51 15.47
C GLY A 32 22.28 -10.68 14.02
N LYS A 33 21.38 -11.07 13.11
CA LYS A 33 21.69 -11.22 11.68
C LYS A 33 21.99 -9.90 10.97
N LEU A 34 21.33 -8.81 11.38
CA LEU A 34 21.55 -7.47 10.83
C LEU A 34 22.80 -6.79 11.39
N ASN A 35 23.40 -7.33 12.46
CA ASN A 35 24.41 -6.66 13.27
C ASN A 35 23.93 -5.26 13.71
N MET A 36 22.73 -5.22 14.29
CA MET A 36 22.07 -3.99 14.75
C MET A 36 21.54 -4.18 16.16
N GLU A 37 21.41 -3.09 16.91
CA GLU A 37 20.81 -3.13 18.24
C GLU A 37 19.34 -3.56 18.17
N TYR A 38 18.93 -4.41 19.11
CA TYR A 38 17.57 -4.92 19.22
C TYR A 38 16.53 -3.80 19.18
N GLU A 39 16.74 -2.71 19.93
CA GLU A 39 15.79 -1.60 20.01
C GLU A 39 15.60 -0.90 18.66
N ILE A 40 16.64 -0.81 17.84
CA ILE A 40 16.54 -0.22 16.51
C ILE A 40 15.67 -1.10 15.61
N VAL A 41 15.89 -2.42 15.64
CA VAL A 41 15.12 -3.38 14.83
C VAL A 41 13.67 -3.46 15.31
N ARG A 42 13.46 -3.54 16.62
CA ARG A 42 12.14 -3.53 17.25
C ARG A 42 11.37 -2.27 16.87
N TYR A 43 11.99 -1.09 17.00
CA TYR A 43 11.38 0.17 16.61
C TYR A 43 10.98 0.15 15.13
N GLN A 44 11.88 -0.25 14.23
CA GLN A 44 11.57 -0.35 12.79
C GLN A 44 10.39 -1.30 12.53
N LEU A 45 10.27 -2.43 13.22
CA LEU A 45 9.21 -3.42 12.94
C LEU A 45 7.89 -3.18 13.66
N ARG A 46 7.86 -2.38 14.74
CA ARG A 46 6.67 -2.24 15.60
C ARG A 46 6.15 -0.82 15.70
N ASP A 47 7.05 0.17 15.70
CA ASP A 47 6.71 1.53 16.16
C ASP A 47 7.00 2.60 15.09
N ALA A 48 7.85 2.30 14.11
CA ALA A 48 8.30 3.25 13.12
C ALA A 48 7.15 3.71 12.21
N LYS A 49 6.83 5.00 12.30
CA LYS A 49 5.89 5.66 11.38
C LYS A 49 6.41 5.72 9.95
N ASN A 50 7.73 5.90 9.80
CA ASN A 50 8.43 5.91 8.53
C ASN A 50 9.38 4.71 8.49
N TYR A 51 8.85 3.54 8.17
CA TYR A 51 9.64 2.34 7.97
C TYR A 51 10.64 2.56 6.84
N ARG A 52 11.93 2.31 7.10
CA ARG A 52 12.96 2.65 6.12
C ARG A 52 13.14 1.54 5.08
N GLN A 53 13.15 1.92 3.81
CA GLN A 53 13.29 0.97 2.70
C GLN A 53 14.67 0.29 2.66
N ASP A 54 15.74 0.99 3.04
CA ASP A 54 17.08 0.39 3.15
C ASP A 54 17.13 -0.71 4.22
N PHE A 55 16.41 -0.51 5.34
CA PHE A 55 16.25 -1.53 6.36
C PHE A 55 15.44 -2.73 5.84
N HIS A 56 14.32 -2.48 5.16
CA HIS A 56 13.48 -3.53 4.58
C HIS A 56 14.29 -4.44 3.65
N GLN A 57 15.03 -3.86 2.71
CA GLN A 57 15.81 -4.60 1.74
C GLN A 57 16.84 -5.52 2.40
N ARG A 58 17.54 -5.03 3.43
CA ARG A 58 18.50 -5.83 4.20
C ARG A 58 17.83 -7.00 4.93
N VAL A 59 16.64 -6.78 5.49
CA VAL A 59 15.87 -7.85 6.14
C VAL A 59 15.46 -8.91 5.11
N VAL A 60 14.90 -8.50 3.98
CA VAL A 60 14.49 -9.42 2.90
C VAL A 60 15.68 -10.26 2.41
N GLU A 61 16.86 -9.67 2.25
CA GLU A 61 18.07 -10.40 1.89
C GLU A 61 18.47 -11.45 2.92
N ILE A 62 18.36 -11.15 4.22
CA ILE A 62 18.59 -12.13 5.28
C ILE A 62 17.55 -13.24 5.21
N LEU A 63 16.26 -12.91 5.12
CA LEU A 63 15.19 -13.90 5.06
C LEU A 63 15.34 -14.84 3.85
N LYS A 64 15.79 -14.32 2.69
CA LYS A 64 16.15 -15.15 1.52
C LYS A 64 17.34 -16.07 1.79
N LYS A 65 18.44 -15.53 2.36
CA LYS A 65 19.65 -16.31 2.67
C LYS A 65 19.37 -17.44 3.66
N GLU A 66 18.48 -17.21 4.61
CA GLU A 66 18.06 -18.18 5.62
C GLU A 66 16.95 -19.12 5.12
N GLY A 67 16.53 -18.99 3.84
CA GLY A 67 15.51 -19.85 3.24
C GLY A 67 14.10 -19.65 3.79
N LEU A 68 13.84 -18.50 4.44
CA LEU A 68 12.53 -18.15 5.00
C LEU A 68 11.62 -17.51 3.96
N ILE A 69 12.22 -16.91 2.93
CA ILE A 69 11.56 -16.57 1.67
C ILE A 69 12.14 -17.52 0.63
N THR A 70 11.33 -18.49 0.21
CA THR A 70 11.81 -19.62 -0.59
C THR A 70 11.63 -19.42 -2.09
N SER A 71 10.79 -18.46 -2.48
CA SER A 71 10.54 -18.18 -3.89
C SER A 71 10.22 -16.72 -4.13
N ASN A 72 10.48 -16.27 -5.36
CA ASN A 72 9.99 -14.99 -5.85
C ASN A 72 8.46 -14.90 -5.82
N LYS A 73 7.76 -16.04 -5.77
CA LYS A 73 6.29 -16.10 -5.70
C LYS A 73 5.76 -15.44 -4.43
N GLU A 74 6.36 -15.71 -3.26
CA GLU A 74 5.93 -15.08 -1.99
C GLU A 74 6.07 -13.55 -2.02
N ILE A 75 7.10 -13.04 -2.70
CA ILE A 75 7.31 -11.59 -2.90
C ILE A 75 6.33 -11.04 -3.93
N CYS A 76 6.09 -11.75 -5.03
CA CYS A 76 5.11 -11.36 -6.04
C CYS A 76 3.70 -11.33 -5.45
N ASP A 77 3.32 -12.30 -4.63
CA ASP A 77 2.01 -12.36 -3.96
C ASP A 77 1.85 -11.18 -2.98
N HIS A 78 2.91 -10.80 -2.25
CA HIS A 78 2.91 -9.58 -1.42
C HIS A 78 2.69 -8.31 -2.24
N LEU A 79 3.47 -8.12 -3.31
CA LEU A 79 3.33 -6.97 -4.20
C LEU A 79 1.95 -6.91 -4.88
N LYS A 80 1.37 -8.08 -5.21
CA LYS A 80 0.00 -8.18 -5.73
C LYS A 80 -1.02 -7.67 -4.71
N ASN A 81 -0.89 -8.07 -3.44
CA ASN A 81 -1.79 -7.60 -2.38
C ASN A 81 -1.67 -6.07 -2.18
N GLU A 82 -0.46 -5.52 -2.17
CA GLU A 82 -0.27 -4.07 -2.09
C GLU A 82 -0.89 -3.31 -3.26
N LEU A 83 -0.80 -3.86 -4.47
CA LEU A 83 -1.45 -3.28 -5.66
C LEU A 83 -2.97 -3.29 -5.56
N ILE A 84 -3.57 -4.35 -5.00
CA ILE A 84 -5.01 -4.44 -4.77
C ILE A 84 -5.45 -3.41 -3.72
N ASP A 85 -4.69 -3.27 -2.63
CA ASP A 85 -4.97 -2.26 -1.60
C ASP A 85 -4.86 -0.84 -2.17
N PHE A 86 -3.84 -0.58 -2.99
CA PHE A 86 -3.70 0.68 -3.71
C PHE A 86 -4.86 0.96 -4.65
N SER A 87 -5.41 -0.06 -5.33
CA SER A 87 -6.63 0.07 -6.16
C SER A 87 -7.80 0.64 -5.39
N THR A 88 -7.98 0.14 -4.16
CA THR A 88 -9.06 0.57 -3.27
C THR A 88 -8.88 2.04 -2.90
N VAL A 89 -7.65 2.45 -2.58
CA VAL A 89 -7.32 3.85 -2.28
C VAL A 89 -7.56 4.75 -3.49
N LEU A 90 -7.06 4.36 -4.67
CA LEU A 90 -7.23 5.11 -5.92
C LEU A 90 -8.71 5.33 -6.24
N THR A 91 -9.53 4.28 -6.12
CA THR A 91 -10.98 4.35 -6.32
C THR A 91 -11.64 5.34 -5.36
N GLY A 92 -11.23 5.33 -4.09
CA GLY A 92 -11.66 6.32 -3.09
C GLY A 92 -11.27 7.76 -3.46
N THR A 93 -10.02 7.97 -3.87
CA THR A 93 -9.50 9.28 -4.31
C THR A 93 -10.24 9.79 -5.55
N VAL A 94 -10.48 8.94 -6.55
CA VAL A 94 -11.27 9.26 -7.75
C VAL A 94 -12.68 9.73 -7.37
N SER A 95 -13.32 9.07 -6.38
CA SER A 95 -14.64 9.48 -5.88
C SER A 95 -14.61 10.87 -5.24
N ILE A 96 -13.59 11.17 -4.41
CA ILE A 96 -13.40 12.48 -3.77
C ILE A 96 -13.20 13.57 -4.83
N ILE A 97 -12.34 13.32 -5.81
CA ILE A 97 -12.09 14.25 -6.94
C ILE A 97 -13.40 14.48 -7.71
N SER A 98 -14.13 13.42 -8.03
CA SER A 98 -15.42 13.49 -8.72
C SER A 98 -16.39 14.41 -7.99
N LYS A 99 -16.52 14.22 -6.67
CA LYS A 99 -17.41 15.03 -5.83
C LYS A 99 -16.98 16.50 -5.82
N SER A 100 -15.72 16.78 -5.54
CA SER A 100 -15.20 18.15 -5.44
C SER A 100 -15.36 18.93 -6.76
N ILE A 101 -15.10 18.29 -7.90
CA ILE A 101 -15.27 18.95 -9.21
C ILE A 101 -16.76 19.16 -9.53
N LYS A 102 -17.64 18.20 -9.21
CA LYS A 102 -19.09 18.35 -9.40
C LYS A 102 -19.68 19.50 -8.59
N GLU A 103 -19.23 19.68 -7.35
CA GLU A 103 -19.61 20.82 -6.49
C GLU A 103 -19.16 22.13 -7.14
N LYS A 104 -17.91 22.22 -7.58
CA LYS A 104 -17.40 23.40 -8.30
C LYS A 104 -18.16 23.70 -9.60
N ILE A 105 -18.63 22.69 -10.34
CA ILE A 105 -19.47 22.89 -11.53
C ILE A 105 -20.84 23.44 -11.15
N GLN A 106 -21.43 22.97 -10.04
CA GLN A 106 -22.72 23.46 -9.56
C GLN A 106 -22.69 24.94 -9.18
N ASP A 107 -21.61 25.37 -8.53
CA ASP A 107 -21.41 26.74 -8.03
C ASP A 107 -21.17 27.78 -9.15
N ARG A 108 -21.01 27.35 -10.41
CA ARG A 108 -20.80 28.25 -11.54
C ARG A 108 -22.13 28.72 -12.15
N HIS A 109 -22.14 29.98 -12.58
CA HIS A 109 -23.18 30.54 -13.45
C HIS A 109 -23.00 30.02 -14.88
N LEU A 110 -23.34 28.75 -15.07
CA LEU A 110 -23.41 28.07 -16.36
C LEU A 110 -24.86 27.61 -16.59
N SER A 111 -25.24 27.45 -17.85
CA SER A 111 -26.50 26.80 -18.21
C SER A 111 -26.52 25.33 -17.76
N ASP A 112 -27.71 24.76 -17.61
CA ASP A 112 -27.86 23.35 -17.22
C ASP A 112 -27.26 22.39 -18.24
N GLU A 113 -27.28 22.74 -19.53
CA GLU A 113 -26.68 21.97 -20.62
C GLU A 113 -25.13 21.98 -20.55
N GLU A 114 -24.52 23.12 -20.27
CA GLU A 114 -23.07 23.23 -20.05
C GLU A 114 -22.65 22.44 -18.80
N LYS A 115 -23.40 22.55 -17.70
CA LYS A 115 -23.15 21.78 -16.47
C LYS A 115 -23.26 20.28 -16.72
N LYS A 116 -24.23 19.84 -17.52
CA LYS A 116 -24.40 18.45 -17.89
C LYS A 116 -23.23 17.95 -18.74
N SER A 117 -22.85 18.69 -19.77
CA SER A 117 -21.71 18.36 -20.64
C SER A 117 -20.40 18.20 -19.85
N LEU A 118 -20.11 19.12 -18.93
CA LEU A 118 -18.91 19.03 -18.08
C LEU A 118 -18.94 17.84 -17.12
N LYS A 119 -20.11 17.53 -16.53
CA LYS A 119 -20.28 16.35 -15.66
C LYS A 119 -20.08 15.04 -16.43
N ASP A 120 -20.56 14.97 -17.67
CA ASP A 120 -20.40 13.79 -18.53
C ASP A 120 -18.94 13.62 -18.98
N GLN A 121 -18.26 14.72 -19.34
CA GLN A 121 -16.83 14.69 -19.65
C GLN A 121 -16.00 14.23 -18.43
N LEU A 122 -16.28 14.77 -17.25
CA LEU A 122 -15.62 14.35 -16.00
C LEU A 122 -15.84 12.85 -15.74
N ARG A 123 -17.08 12.37 -15.86
CA ARG A 123 -17.39 10.94 -15.67
C ARG A 123 -16.59 10.07 -16.64
N ASN A 124 -16.53 10.44 -17.92
CA ASN A 124 -15.78 9.67 -18.92
C ASN A 124 -14.28 9.62 -18.62
N GLN A 125 -13.69 10.73 -18.19
CA GLN A 125 -12.26 10.76 -17.81
C GLN A 125 -11.97 9.91 -16.58
N LEU A 126 -12.83 9.98 -15.55
CA LEU A 126 -12.63 9.19 -14.33
C LEU A 126 -12.84 7.69 -14.57
N ASN A 127 -13.80 7.33 -15.43
CA ASN A 127 -14.01 5.94 -15.84
C ASN A 127 -12.76 5.41 -16.57
N ARG A 128 -12.20 6.17 -17.51
CA ARG A 128 -10.96 5.77 -18.21
C ARG A 128 -9.81 5.50 -17.24
N VAL A 129 -9.57 6.37 -16.28
CA VAL A 129 -8.52 6.18 -15.26
C VAL A 129 -8.75 4.89 -14.46
N THR A 130 -10.01 4.60 -14.11
CA THR A 130 -10.36 3.40 -13.36
C THR A 130 -10.21 2.14 -14.21
N ASP A 131 -10.66 2.19 -15.47
CA ASP A 131 -10.59 1.08 -16.41
C ASP A 131 -9.13 0.73 -16.77
N GLU A 132 -8.31 1.74 -17.09
CA GLU A 132 -6.87 1.55 -17.37
C GLU A 132 -6.14 0.94 -16.16
N PHE A 133 -6.50 1.36 -14.95
CA PHE A 133 -5.91 0.81 -13.74
C PHE A 133 -6.35 -0.65 -13.49
N ASN A 134 -7.63 -0.96 -13.73
CA ASN A 134 -8.15 -2.33 -13.61
C ASN A 134 -7.53 -3.28 -14.65
N ASP A 135 -7.35 -2.83 -15.89
CA ASP A 135 -6.69 -3.60 -16.94
C ASP A 135 -5.23 -3.92 -16.57
N LEU A 136 -4.54 -2.97 -15.93
CA LEU A 136 -3.20 -3.21 -15.38
C LEU A 136 -3.22 -4.30 -14.31
N LEU A 137 -4.18 -4.27 -13.37
CA LEU A 137 -4.32 -5.31 -12.35
C LEU A 137 -4.58 -6.69 -12.96
N LEU A 138 -5.49 -6.79 -13.94
CA LEU A 138 -5.79 -8.05 -14.62
C LEU A 138 -4.58 -8.61 -15.36
N THR A 139 -3.73 -7.74 -15.92
CA THR A 139 -2.48 -8.14 -16.58
C THR A 139 -1.47 -8.70 -15.58
N ILE A 140 -1.49 -8.21 -14.33
CA ILE A 140 -0.63 -8.70 -13.25
C ILE A 140 -1.18 -10.02 -12.67
N ASP A 141 -2.49 -10.22 -12.70
CA ASP A 141 -3.14 -11.44 -12.22
C ASP A 141 -3.01 -12.62 -13.21
N LEU A 142 -2.85 -12.33 -14.51
CA LEU A 142 -2.67 -13.33 -15.58
C LEU A 142 -1.20 -13.52 -15.97
N ARG A 143 -0.40 -14.12 -15.08
CA ARG A 143 0.85 -14.86 -15.40
C ARG A 143 1.33 -15.70 -14.23
#